data_AF-A0A9E4T565-F1
#
_entry.id   AF-A0A9E4T565-F1
#
_cell.length_a   1.000
_cell.length_b   1.000
_cell.length_c   1.000
_cell.angle_alpha   90.00
_cell.angle_beta   90.00
_cell.angle_gamma   90.00
#
_symmetry.space_group_name_H-M   'P 1'
#
loop_
_entity.id
_entity.type
_entity.pdbx_description
1 polymer ?
#
loop_
_entity_poly.entity_id
_entity_poly.type
_entity_poly.pdbx_seq_one_letter_code
_entity_poly.pdbx_strand_id
1 'polypeptide(L)' 'MEQIIEELRKVRESLPSGEWRDARIYRHIDEYKLDYTLIATKISSGQVHYYVPDTGVFEPLNLSG' A
#
# COMPACT_ATOMS: atom_id res chain seq x y z
N MET A 1 14.33 -5.81 7.68
CA MET A 1 13.76 -4.47 7.41
C MET A 1 13.79 -4.14 5.92
N GLU A 2 14.82 -4.53 5.17
CA GLU A 2 14.90 -4.28 3.71
C GLU A 2 13.99 -5.20 2.87
N GLN A 3 13.77 -6.46 3.28
CA GLN A 3 12.95 -7.43 2.54
C GLN A 3 11.50 -6.96 2.30
N ILE A 4 10.84 -6.37 3.30
CA ILE A 4 9.45 -5.89 3.14
C ILE A 4 9.39 -4.75 2.11
N ILE A 5 10.40 -3.89 2.05
CA ILE A 5 10.45 -2.78 1.10
C ILE A 5 10.62 -3.31 -0.32
N GLU A 6 11.48 -4.30 -0.51
CA GLU A 6 11.66 -4.96 -1.81
C GLU A 6 10.38 -5.63 -2.31
N GLU A 7 9.67 -6.35 -1.42
CA GLU A 7 8.38 -6.96 -1.78
C GLU A 7 7.33 -5.90 -2.14
N LEU A 8 7.20 -4.83 -1.35
CA LEU A 8 6.28 -3.73 -1.66
C LEU A 8 6.65 -3.01 -2.97
N ARG A 9 7.94 -2.94 -3.34
CA ARG A 9 8.37 -2.42 -4.64
C ARG A 9 7.92 -3.31 -5.79
N LYS A 10 8.11 -4.63 -5.68
CA LYS A 10 7.64 -5.60 -6.68
C LYS A 10 6.13 -5.52 -6.85
N VAL A 11 5.38 -5.48 -5.75
CA VAL A 11 3.91 -5.33 -5.79
C VAL A 11 3.54 -4.03 -6.51
N ARG A 12 4.17 -2.90 -6.15
CA ARG A 12 3.93 -1.61 -6.81
C ARG A 12 4.20 -1.65 -8.31
N GLU A 13 5.27 -2.29 -8.75
CA GLU A 13 5.62 -2.43 -10.18
C GLU A 13 4.69 -3.41 -10.92
N SER A 14 4.11 -4.36 -10.20
CA SER A 14 3.11 -5.30 -10.72
C SER A 14 1.70 -4.70 -10.82
N LEU A 15 1.45 -3.51 -10.27
CA LEU A 15 0.10 -2.95 -10.26
C LEU A 15 -0.33 -2.54 -11.68
N PRO A 16 -1.51 -2.99 -12.16
CA PRO A 16 -2.02 -2.56 -13.44
C PRO A 16 -2.42 -1.08 -13.41
N SER A 17 -1.78 -0.27 -14.25
CA SER A 17 -2.03 1.18 -14.38
C SER A 17 -3.47 1.54 -14.78
N GLY A 18 -4.25 0.57 -15.27
CA GLY A 18 -5.66 0.73 -15.59
C GLY A 18 -6.59 0.60 -14.38
N GLU A 19 -6.14 0.02 -13.27
CA GLU A 19 -6.93 -0.15 -12.05
C GLU A 19 -6.41 0.69 -10.89
N TRP A 20 -5.11 0.92 -10.81
CA TRP A 20 -4.45 1.59 -9.71
C TRP A 20 -3.66 2.82 -10.18
N ARG A 21 -3.70 3.88 -9.39
CA ARG A 21 -2.87 5.09 -9.57
C ARG A 21 -2.30 5.57 -8.25
N ASP A 22 -1.32 6.47 -8.32
CA ASP A 22 -0.69 7.09 -7.14
C ASP A 22 -0.12 6.07 -6.13
N ALA A 23 0.39 4.94 -6.64
CA ALA A 23 0.93 3.87 -5.80
C ALA A 23 2.26 4.28 -5.15
N ARG A 24 2.31 4.31 -3.82
CA ARG A 24 3.46 4.77 -3.04
C ARG A 24 3.64 3.99 -1.75
N ILE A 25 4.90 3.75 -1.38
CA ILE A 25 5.24 3.08 -0.14
C ILE A 25 5.27 4.13 0.97
N TYR A 26 4.43 3.97 1.97
CA TYR A 26 4.37 4.79 3.16
C TYR A 26 5.19 4.15 4.28
N ARG A 27 5.92 4.98 5.01
CA ARG A 27 6.71 4.59 6.17
C ARG A 27 5.97 5.08 7.41
N HIS A 28 5.48 4.16 8.22
CA HIS A 28 4.87 4.46 9.51
C HIS A 28 5.87 4.20 10.63
N ILE A 29 6.07 5.21 11.48
CA ILE A 29 6.89 5.09 12.69
C ILE A 29 5.91 5.20 13.85
N ASP A 30 5.59 4.07 14.46
CA ASP A 30 4.87 4.01 15.73
C ASP A 30 5.88 3.99 16.88
N GLU A 31 5.46 4.25 18.13
CA GLU A 31 6.35 4.45 19.30
C GLU A 31 7.36 3.31 19.51
N TYR A 32 7.08 2.12 18.99
CA TYR A 32 7.94 0.94 19.14
C TYR A 32 8.21 0.18 17.84
N LYS A 33 7.65 0.58 16.70
CA LYS A 33 7.80 -0.18 15.44
C LYS A 33 7.89 0.71 14.22
N LEU A 34 8.84 0.33 13.35
CA LEU A 34 8.92 0.85 12.01
C LEU A 34 8.23 -0.12 11.05
N ASP A 35 7.13 0.34 10.48
CA ASP A 35 6.35 -0.43 9.50
C ASP A 35 6.33 0.28 8.15
N TYR A 36 6.32 -0.53 7.10
CA TYR A 36 6.18 -0.06 5.72
C TYR A 36 4.89 -0.64 5.16
N THR A 37 4.10 0.20 4.51
CA THR A 37 2.88 -0.22 3.81
C THR A 37 2.85 0.37 2.41
N LEU A 38 2.23 -0.31 1.46
CA LEU A 38 2.00 0.22 0.11
C LEU A 38 0.57 0.76 0.06
N ILE A 39 0.41 2.02 -0.34
CA ILE A 39 -0.91 2.59 -0.60
C ILE A 39 -1.07 2.84 -2.09
N ALA A 40 -2.28 2.67 -2.61
CA ALA A 40 -2.64 2.98 -3.98
C ALA A 40 -4.09 3.45 -4.06
N THR A 41 -4.39 4.31 -5.03
CA THR A 41 -5.76 4.77 -5.28
C THR A 41 -6.38 3.88 -6.34
N LYS A 42 -7.53 3.29 -6.04
CA LYS A 42 -8.29 2.48 -7.00
C LYS A 42 -9.02 3.43 -7.95
N ILE A 43 -8.72 3.37 -9.24
CA ILE A 43 -9.21 4.32 -10.25
C ILE A 43 -10.74 4.29 -10.33
N SER A 44 -11.34 3.10 -10.27
CA SER A 44 -12.80 2.94 -10.42
C SER A 44 -13.63 3.58 -9.31
N SER A 45 -13.09 3.68 -8.09
CA SER A 45 -13.78 4.26 -6.93
C SER A 45 -13.22 5.61 -6.50
N GLY A 46 -12.00 5.95 -6.94
CA GLY A 46 -11.24 7.08 -6.41
C GLY A 46 -10.79 6.89 -4.96
N GLN A 47 -11.01 5.72 -4.35
CA GLN A 47 -10.72 5.45 -2.95
C GLN A 47 -9.27 4.96 -2.77
N VAL A 48 -8.61 5.47 -1.74
CA VAL A 48 -7.28 5.00 -1.33
C VAL A 48 -7.41 3.65 -0.64
N HIS A 49 -6.54 2.73 -1.00
CA HIS A 49 -6.41 1.42 -0.38
C HIS A 49 -4.99 1.24 0.14
N TYR A 50 -4.82 0.42 1.16
CA TYR A 50 -3.53 0.00 1.69
C TYR A 50 -3.35 -1.49 1.46
N TYR A 51 -2.12 -1.90 1.17
CA TYR A 51 -1.74 -3.28 0.95
C TYR A 51 -1.42 -3.95 2.29
N VAL A 52 -2.02 -5.12 2.50
CA VAL A 52 -1.78 -5.98 3.66
C VAL A 52 -0.80 -7.09 3.24
N PRO A 53 0.48 -7.05 3.67
CA PRO A 53 1.48 -8.02 3.24
C PRO A 53 1.13 -9.46 3.62
N ASP A 54 0.52 -9.67 4.80
CA ASP A 54 0.14 -10.99 5.30
C ASP A 54 -0.91 -11.70 4.43
N THR A 55 -1.81 -10.94 3.79
CA THR A 55 -2.90 -11.49 2.98
C THR A 55 -2.70 -11.27 1.49
N GLY A 56 -1.83 -10.34 1.10
CA GLY A 56 -1.62 -9.93 -0.28
C GLY A 56 -2.78 -9.13 -0.88
N VAL A 57 -3.65 -8.55 -0.04
CA VAL A 57 -4.88 -7.86 -0.48
C VAL A 57 -4.78 -6.35 -0.24
N PHE A 58 -5.43 -5.57 -1.13
CA PHE A 58 -5.66 -4.14 -0.94
C PHE A 58 -6.97 -3.89 -0.23
N GLU A 59 -6.90 -3.40 1.00
CA GLU A 59 -8.05 -3.04 1.82
C GLU A 59 -8.33 -1.54 1.70
N PRO A 60 -9.60 -1.11 1.69
CA PRO A 60 -9.95 0.30 1.62
C PRO A 60 -9.47 1.05 2.87
N LEU A 61 -8.76 2.15 2.69
CA LEU A 61 -8.31 3.01 3.77
C LEU A 61 -9.46 3.95 4.16
N ASN A 62 -10.23 3.55 5.16
CA ASN A 62 -11.29 4.40 5.73
C ASN A 62 -10.67 5.47 6.63
N LEU A 63 -10.40 6.65 6.07
CA LEU A 63 -9.91 7.83 6.81
C LEU A 63 -11.02 8.55 7.60
N SER A 64 -12.04 7.83 8.07
CA SER A 64 -13.09 8.42 8.91
C SER A 64 -12.51 8.68 10.30
N GLY A 65 -11.94 9.87 10.48
CA GLY A 65 -11.52 10.44 11.77
C GLY A 65 -12.51 11.49 12.24
#